data_AF-A0A6J4SV66-F1
#
_entry.id   AF-A0A6J4SV66-F1
#
_cell.length_a   1.000
_cell.length_b   1.000
_cell.length_c   1.000
_cell.angle_alpha   90.00
_cell.angle_beta   90.00
_cell.angle_gamma   90.00
#
_symmetry.space_group_name_H-M   'P 1'
#
loop_
_entity.id
_entity.type
_entity.pdbx_description
1 polymer ?
#
loop_
_entity_poly.entity_id
_entity_poly.type
_entity_poly.pdbx_seq_one_letter_code
_entity_poly.pdbx_strand_id
1 'polypeptide(L)' 'NPIVTEVVPFEEFYVAEDYHQNYFASNGYQPYCQVIIAPKVAKFRKEHLERLKA' A
#
# COMPACT_ATOMS: atom_id res chain seq x y z
N ASN A 1 -10.04 -21.52 0.92
CA ASN A 1 -10.03 -20.25 1.68
C ASN A 1 -10.98 -19.27 1.02
N PRO A 2 -12.05 -18.81 1.69
CA PRO A 2 -13.02 -17.89 1.11
C PRO A 2 -12.52 -16.43 1.11
N ILE A 3 -13.09 -15.61 0.23
CA ILE A 3 -12.92 -14.14 0.24
C ILE A 3 -13.85 -13.55 1.30
N VAL A 4 -13.33 -12.67 2.17
CA VAL A 4 -14.04 -12.11 3.33
C VAL A 4 -14.25 -10.59 3.25
N THR A 5 -14.16 -10.01 2.04
CA THR A 5 -14.30 -8.56 1.81
C THR A 5 -15.74 -8.11 2.08
N GLU A 6 -15.90 -7.02 2.84
CA GLU A 6 -17.17 -6.37 3.10
C GLU A 6 -17.54 -5.39 1.97
N VAL A 7 -18.81 -5.39 1.55
CA VAL A 7 -19.36 -4.49 0.52
C VAL A 7 -20.56 -3.76 1.13
N VAL A 8 -20.32 -2.53 1.58
CA VAL A 8 -21.32 -1.69 2.27
C VAL A 8 -21.34 -0.27 1.68
N PRO A 9 -22.44 0.48 1.84
CA PRO A 9 -22.48 1.89 1.47
C PRO A 9 -21.41 2.70 2.21
N PHE A 10 -20.85 3.70 1.53
CA PHE A 10 -19.98 4.68 2.17
C PHE A 10 -20.79 5.57 3.11
N GLU A 11 -20.28 5.81 4.31
CA GLU A 11 -20.89 6.71 5.30
C GLU A 11 -20.03 7.98 5.45
N GLU A 12 -18.91 7.86 6.17
CA GLU A 12 -18.01 8.97 6.47
C GLU A 12 -16.55 8.51 6.47
N PHE A 13 -15.64 9.42 6.14
CA PHE A 13 -14.19 9.16 6.16
C PHE A 13 -13.48 10.21 7.00
N TYR A 14 -12.66 9.75 7.94
CA TYR A 14 -11.81 10.58 8.77
C TYR A 14 -10.37 10.47 8.27
N VAL A 15 -9.81 11.60 7.84
CA VAL A 15 -8.44 11.65 7.33
C VAL A 15 -7.46 11.33 8.47
N ALA A 16 -6.57 10.36 8.24
CA ALA A 16 -5.49 10.06 9.17
C ALA A 16 -4.45 11.18 9.21
N GLU A 17 -3.71 11.26 10.31
CA GLU A 17 -2.70 12.28 10.58
C GLU A 17 -1.66 12.39 9.45
N ASP A 18 -1.08 13.58 9.27
CA ASP A 18 -0.18 13.88 8.15
C ASP A 18 1.02 12.93 8.06
N TYR A 19 1.55 12.46 9.19
CA TYR A 19 2.70 11.54 9.20
C TYR A 19 2.33 10.12 8.71
N HIS A 20 1.05 9.76 8.68
CA HIS A 20 0.59 8.51 8.07
C HIS A 20 0.51 8.60 6.54
N GLN A 21 0.44 9.81 5.99
CA GLN A 21 0.37 10.02 4.54
C GLN A 21 1.74 9.73 3.89
N ASN A 22 1.72 9.02 2.76
CA ASN A 22 2.92 8.64 2.01
C ASN A 22 3.99 7.92 2.85
N TYR A 23 3.59 7.19 3.90
CA TYR A 23 4.51 6.66 4.91
C TYR A 23 5.69 5.87 4.34
N PHE A 24 5.46 4.96 3.40
CA PHE A 24 6.54 4.17 2.79
C PHE A 24 7.51 5.04 1.96
N ALA A 25 7.01 6.05 1.26
CA ALA A 25 7.84 6.95 0.48
C ALA A 25 8.74 7.81 1.38
N SER A 26 8.20 8.30 2.50
CA SER A 26 8.92 9.14 3.46
C SER A 26 9.83 8.35 4.42
N ASN A 27 9.50 7.08 4.70
CA ASN A 27 10.13 6.28 5.75
C ASN A 27 10.65 4.92 5.22
N GLY A 28 11.14 4.89 3.98
CA GLY A 28 11.49 3.65 3.29
C GLY A 28 12.42 2.73 4.08
N TYR A 29 13.37 3.27 4.85
CA TYR A 29 14.35 2.49 5.61
C TYR A 29 13.85 1.94 6.95
N GLN A 30 12.62 2.24 7.36
CA GLN A 30 12.06 1.65 8.58
C GLN A 30 12.02 0.12 8.45
N PRO A 31 12.34 -0.66 9.52
CA PRO A 31 12.37 -2.12 9.43
C PRO A 31 11.08 -2.74 8.90
N TYR A 32 9.93 -2.18 9.29
CA TYR A 32 8.62 -2.59 8.77
C TYR A 32 8.52 -2.40 7.25
N CYS A 33 8.93 -1.24 6.74
CA CYS A 33 8.92 -0.94 5.31
C CYS A 33 9.80 -1.92 4.52
N GLN A 34 10.99 -2.22 5.02
CA GLN A 34 11.95 -3.11 4.38
C GLN A 34 11.47 -4.57 4.35
N VAL A 35 10.93 -5.07 5.46
CA VAL A 35 10.56 -6.49 5.58
C VAL A 35 9.18 -6.78 4.98
N ILE A 36 8.25 -5.82 5.04
CA ILE A 36 6.84 -6.07 4.68
C ILE A 36 6.41 -5.40 3.38
N ILE A 37 6.77 -4.13 3.16
CA ILE A 37 6.27 -3.35 2.03
C ILE A 37 7.16 -3.53 0.79
N ALA A 38 8.47 -3.41 0.95
CA ALA A 38 9.42 -3.45 -0.18
C ALA A 38 9.29 -4.72 -1.04
N PRO A 39 9.14 -5.94 -0.46
CA PRO A 39 8.93 -7.15 -1.26
C PRO A 39 7.64 -7.12 -2.08
N LYS A 40 6.56 -6.53 -1.54
CA LYS A 40 5.26 -6.39 -2.24
C LYS A 40 5.38 -5.43 -3.42
N VAL A 41 6.07 -4.30 -3.23
CA VAL A 41 6.32 -3.32 -4.30
C VAL A 41 7.23 -3.91 -5.38
N ALA A 42 8.29 -4.62 -4.99
CA ALA A 42 9.19 -5.29 -5.93
C ALA A 42 8.44 -6.34 -6.77
N LYS A 43 7.57 -7.15 -6.14
CA LYS A 43 6.71 -8.10 -6.83
C LYS A 43 5.79 -7.42 -7.84
N PHE A 44 5.09 -6.36 -7.42
CA PHE A 44 4.20 -5.60 -8.29
C PHE A 44 4.94 -5.04 -9.53
N ARG A 45 6.11 -4.42 -9.31
CA ARG A 45 6.92 -3.88 -10.41
C ARG A 45 7.39 -4.98 -11.37
N LYS A 46 7.79 -6.14 -10.83
CA LYS A 46 8.20 -7.29 -11.65
C LYS A 46 7.06 -7.83 -12.51
N GLU A 47 5.86 -7.94 -11.96
CA GLU A 47 4.71 -8.58 -12.63
C GLU A 47 3.96 -7.63 -13.57
N HIS A 48 4.11 -6.30 -13.40
CA HIS A 48 3.31 -5.30 -14.10
C HIS A 48 4.14 -4.17 -14.71
N LEU A 49 5.43 -4.39 -14.96
CA LEU A 49 6.36 -3.37 -15.48
C LEU A 49 5.79 -2.61 -16.68
N GLU A 50 5.28 -3.35 -17.68
CA GLU A 50 4.71 -2.81 -18.92
C GLU A 50 3.44 -1.96 -18.74
N ARG A 51 2.81 -2.04 -17.56
CA ARG A 51 1.58 -1.31 -17.22
C ARG A 51 1.84 -0.12 -16.30
N LEU A 52 3.10 0.08 -15.89
CA LEU A 52 3.47 1.24 -15.10
C LEU A 52 3.42 2.48 -15.99
N LYS A 53 2.92 3.58 -15.44
CA LYS A 53 2.98 4.88 -16.13
C LYS A 53 4.46 5.28 -16.29
N ALA A 54 4.80 5.76 -17.49
CA ALA A 54 6.09 6.35 -17.81
C ALA A 54 6.29 7.68 -17.06
#